data_AF-A0A357YCF8-F1
#
_entry.id   AF-A0A357YCF8-F1
#
_cell.length_a   1.000
_cell.length_b   1.000
_cell.length_c   1.000
_cell.angle_alpha   90.00
_cell.angle_beta   90.00
_cell.angle_gamma   90.00
#
_symmetry.space_group_name_H-M   'P 1'
#
loop_
_entity.id
_entity.type
_entity.pdbx_description
1 polymer ?
#
loop_
_entity_poly.entity_id
_entity_poly.type
_entity_poly.pdbx_seq_one_letter_code
_entity_poly.pdbx_strand_id
1 'polypeptide(L)'
;MFRTCGIVFLSLLLLGGCAPKVTRIEAGEVRDLSGRWNDSDSQMVAEAMIQDCLNRPWLSEFSAKSGKKPDIIVGQIRNRSSEHISAETFTKDLERALLNSGRASFVASAEERQGVREERLDMDVNAAPETRQTMGMEAGANFMLIGTLNSITDREGKDAVVFYQVNLELVDLSNNRKVWIGDKKIKKFVERARYRP
;
A
#
# COMPACT_ATOMS: atom_id res chain seq x y z
N MET A 1 -8.01 -73.70 -38.63
CA MET A 1 -6.74 -73.06 -38.21
C MET A 1 -7.03 -71.58 -38.00
N PHE A 2 -7.25 -71.16 -36.75
CA PHE A 2 -7.56 -69.79 -36.35
C PHE A 2 -6.31 -68.91 -36.45
N ARG A 3 -6.42 -67.67 -36.97
CA ARG A 3 -5.70 -66.46 -36.51
C ARG A 3 -5.80 -65.27 -37.50
N THR A 4 -6.57 -64.26 -37.13
CA THR A 4 -6.36 -62.84 -37.47
C THR A 4 -6.93 -62.05 -36.27
N CYS A 5 -6.10 -61.57 -35.34
CA CYS A 5 -5.50 -60.22 -35.31
C CYS A 5 -6.51 -59.12 -35.67
N GLY A 6 -6.83 -58.13 -34.86
CA GLY A 6 -6.34 -57.74 -33.54
C GLY A 6 -7.01 -56.41 -33.16
N ILE A 7 -7.59 -56.38 -31.97
CA ILE A 7 -7.68 -55.26 -31.00
C ILE A 7 -8.02 -53.87 -31.59
N VAL A 8 -9.30 -53.49 -31.44
CA VAL A 8 -9.79 -52.11 -31.50
C VAL A 8 -9.20 -51.34 -30.32
N PHE A 9 -8.23 -50.47 -30.56
CA PHE A 9 -7.57 -49.66 -29.53
C PHE A 9 -8.44 -48.44 -29.21
N LEU A 10 -9.05 -48.46 -28.03
CA LEU A 10 -9.85 -47.39 -27.44
C LEU A 10 -8.96 -46.16 -27.15
N SER A 11 -9.04 -45.14 -28.01
CA SER A 11 -8.40 -43.83 -27.81
C SER A 11 -9.16 -43.03 -26.75
N LEU A 12 -8.86 -43.29 -25.48
CA LEU A 12 -9.31 -42.48 -24.35
C LEU A 12 -8.41 -41.24 -24.24
N LEU A 13 -8.87 -40.13 -24.83
CA LEU A 13 -8.30 -38.79 -24.67
C LEU A 13 -8.41 -38.38 -23.19
N LEU A 14 -7.34 -38.61 -22.43
CA LEU A 14 -7.14 -38.02 -21.11
C LEU A 14 -6.87 -36.52 -21.28
N LEU A 15 -7.94 -35.72 -21.30
CA LEU A 15 -7.86 -34.28 -21.10
C LEU A 15 -7.48 -33.99 -19.64
N GLY A 16 -6.20 -34.15 -19.32
CA GLY A 16 -5.62 -33.70 -18.06
C GLY A 16 -5.56 -32.17 -18.04
N GLY A 17 -6.62 -31.53 -17.56
CA GLY A 17 -6.61 -30.10 -17.29
C GLY A 17 -5.59 -29.81 -16.17
N CYS A 18 -4.51 -29.10 -16.50
CA CYS A 18 -3.61 -28.53 -15.49
C CYS A 18 -4.37 -27.46 -14.71
N ALA A 19 -4.90 -27.84 -13.55
CA ALA A 19 -5.36 -26.86 -12.57
C ALA A 19 -4.14 -26.06 -12.06
N PRO A 20 -4.25 -24.73 -11.93
CA PRO A 20 -3.16 -23.94 -11.38
C PRO A 20 -2.86 -24.41 -9.95
N LYS A 21 -1.59 -24.71 -9.65
CA LYS A 21 -1.15 -25.07 -8.31
C LYS A 21 -1.13 -23.83 -7.44
N VAL A 22 -2.22 -23.57 -6.73
CA VAL A 22 -2.31 -22.48 -5.74
C VAL A 22 -1.63 -22.95 -4.46
N THR A 23 -0.53 -22.29 -4.10
CA THR A 23 0.15 -22.50 -2.81
C THR A 23 -0.01 -21.22 -2.02
N ARG A 24 -0.58 -21.31 -0.81
CA ARG A 24 -0.63 -20.16 0.11
C ARG A 24 0.78 -19.93 0.63
N ILE A 25 1.25 -18.70 0.48
CA ILE A 25 2.52 -18.22 1.02
C ILE A 25 2.22 -17.14 2.06
N GLU A 26 3.17 -16.92 2.97
CA GLU A 26 3.01 -15.86 3.96
C GLU A 26 3.15 -14.49 3.30
N ALA A 27 2.37 -13.51 3.77
CA ALA A 27 2.33 -12.16 3.18
C ALA A 27 3.66 -11.39 3.32
N GLY A 28 4.60 -11.83 4.16
CA GLY A 28 5.93 -11.24 4.29
C GLY A 28 7.00 -11.87 3.38
N GLU A 29 6.67 -12.93 2.65
CA GLU A 29 7.62 -13.58 1.75
C GLU A 29 7.81 -12.74 0.47
N VAL A 30 8.99 -12.14 0.30
CA VAL A 30 9.32 -11.35 -0.89
C VAL A 30 9.43 -12.27 -2.10
N ARG A 31 8.43 -12.22 -2.99
CA ARG A 31 8.45 -12.96 -4.25
C ARG A 31 8.19 -12.06 -5.44
N ASP A 32 9.26 -11.73 -6.16
CA ASP A 32 9.13 -10.93 -7.38
C ASP A 32 8.87 -11.81 -8.60
N LEU A 33 7.59 -11.90 -8.99
CA LEU A 33 7.15 -12.73 -10.12
C LEU A 33 7.27 -12.03 -11.47
N SER A 34 7.16 -10.69 -11.49
CA SER A 34 6.98 -9.93 -12.74
C SER A 34 7.90 -8.73 -12.88
N GLY A 35 8.66 -8.38 -11.83
CA GLY A 35 9.44 -7.15 -11.73
C GLY A 35 8.59 -5.90 -11.55
N ARG A 36 7.28 -6.06 -11.35
CA ARG A 36 6.34 -4.96 -11.11
C ARG A 36 6.34 -4.56 -9.63
N TRP A 37 5.74 -3.43 -9.34
CA TRP A 37 5.45 -3.02 -7.97
C TRP A 37 4.59 -4.06 -7.25
N ASN A 38 5.01 -4.46 -6.06
CA ASN A 38 4.30 -5.44 -5.23
C ASN A 38 4.09 -4.93 -3.79
N ASP A 39 3.45 -5.76 -2.97
CA ASP A 39 3.17 -5.54 -1.56
C ASP A 39 4.45 -5.33 -0.73
N SER A 40 5.51 -6.09 -1.00
CA SER A 40 6.78 -5.94 -0.31
C SER A 40 7.45 -4.58 -0.62
N ASP A 41 7.41 -4.12 -1.87
CA ASP A 41 7.89 -2.78 -2.24
C ASP A 41 7.08 -1.69 -1.53
N SER A 42 5.76 -1.86 -1.48
CA SER A 42 4.83 -0.94 -0.82
C SER A 42 5.16 -0.76 0.65
N GLN A 43 5.28 -1.87 1.38
CA GLN A 43 5.63 -1.89 2.79
C GLN A 43 7.03 -1.27 3.02
N MET A 44 8.04 -1.71 2.26
CA MET A 44 9.41 -1.22 2.41
C MET A 44 9.52 0.30 2.19
N VAL A 45 8.86 0.81 1.14
CA VAL A 45 8.87 2.24 0.85
C VAL A 45 8.13 3.01 1.92
N ALA A 46 6.97 2.54 2.36
CA ALA A 46 6.20 3.19 3.40
C ALA A 46 7.00 3.30 4.71
N GLU A 47 7.57 2.19 5.19
CA GLU A 47 8.38 2.16 6.41
C GLU A 47 9.58 3.11 6.32
N ALA A 48 10.34 3.05 5.22
CA ALA A 48 11.50 3.92 5.03
C ALA A 48 11.12 5.41 5.00
N MET A 49 10.02 5.75 4.32
CA MET A 49 9.56 7.14 4.19
C MET A 49 9.02 7.71 5.51
N ILE A 50 8.24 6.92 6.25
CA ILE A 50 7.73 7.34 7.56
C ILE A 50 8.87 7.45 8.56
N GLN A 51 9.80 6.51 8.57
CA GLN A 51 10.99 6.59 9.43
C GLN A 51 11.80 7.85 9.12
N ASP A 52 12.04 8.17 7.84
CA ASP A 52 12.73 9.40 7.46
C ASP A 52 11.98 10.64 7.95
N CYS A 53 10.68 10.72 7.67
CA CYS A 53 9.82 11.84 8.05
C CYS A 53 9.86 12.10 9.55
N LEU A 54 9.65 11.08 10.38
CA LEU A 54 9.60 11.22 11.83
C LEU A 54 10.99 11.46 12.46
N ASN A 55 12.08 11.19 11.75
CA ASN A 55 13.43 11.46 12.23
C ASN A 55 13.90 12.90 11.94
N ARG A 56 13.06 13.73 11.33
CA ARG A 56 13.40 15.12 11.02
C ARG A 56 13.06 16.08 12.17
N PRO A 57 13.71 17.26 12.25
CA PRO A 57 13.56 18.21 13.35
C PRO A 57 12.13 18.69 13.63
N TRP A 58 11.28 18.78 12.60
CA TRP A 58 9.91 19.29 12.72
C TRP A 58 9.11 18.57 13.81
N LEU A 59 9.33 17.26 14.00
CA LEU A 59 8.61 16.48 14.99
C LEU A 59 9.01 16.88 16.42
N SER A 60 10.32 16.98 16.68
CA SER A 60 10.82 17.43 17.98
C SER A 60 10.42 18.88 18.28
N GLU A 61 10.46 19.75 17.26
CA GLU A 61 10.04 21.15 17.39
C GLU A 61 8.54 21.26 17.71
N PHE A 62 7.70 20.48 17.02
CA PHE A 62 6.27 20.42 17.27
C PHE A 62 6.00 19.92 18.69
N SER A 63 6.57 18.78 19.08
CA SER A 63 6.34 18.20 20.41
C SER A 63 6.85 19.09 21.55
N ALA A 64 7.98 19.78 21.36
CA ALA A 64 8.48 20.75 22.34
C ALA A 64 7.55 21.96 22.49
N LYS A 65 6.92 22.41 21.39
CA LYS A 65 6.01 23.56 21.40
C LYS A 65 4.61 23.21 21.91
N SER A 66 4.07 22.04 21.55
CA SER A 66 2.68 21.65 21.83
C SER A 66 2.53 20.77 23.07
N GLY A 67 3.61 20.12 23.53
CA GLY A 67 3.57 19.10 24.59
C GLY A 67 2.84 17.81 24.19
N LYS A 68 2.52 17.62 22.90
CA LYS A 68 1.75 16.48 22.38
C LYS A 68 2.42 15.85 21.16
N LYS A 69 2.01 14.61 20.85
CA LYS A 69 2.31 13.98 19.55
C LYS A 69 1.48 14.68 18.46
N PRO A 70 2.00 14.85 17.24
CA PRO A 70 1.22 15.44 16.16
C PRO A 70 0.13 14.48 15.69
N ASP A 71 -1.04 15.04 15.39
CA ASP A 71 -2.10 14.36 14.65
C ASP A 71 -1.84 14.54 13.14
N ILE A 72 -1.69 13.43 12.42
CA ILE A 72 -1.39 13.41 10.99
C ILE A 72 -2.53 12.71 10.25
N ILE A 73 -2.95 13.28 9.13
CA ILE A 73 -3.84 12.62 8.17
C ILE A 73 -3.06 12.28 6.89
N VAL A 74 -3.29 11.10 6.33
CA VAL A 74 -2.78 10.76 5.00
C VAL A 74 -3.81 11.25 3.99
N GLY A 75 -3.41 12.26 3.22
CA GLY A 75 -4.19 12.80 2.14
C GLY A 75 -4.04 11.98 0.86
N GLN A 76 -4.33 12.61 -0.28
CA GLN A 76 -4.32 11.94 -1.56
C GLN A 76 -2.90 11.51 -1.97
N ILE A 77 -2.71 10.21 -2.19
CA ILE A 77 -1.54 9.67 -2.89
C ILE A 77 -1.91 9.43 -4.35
N ARG A 78 -1.23 10.11 -5.27
CA ARG A 78 -1.53 10.03 -6.71
C ARG A 78 -0.63 9.03 -7.40
N ASN A 79 -1.22 8.01 -8.01
CA ASN A 79 -0.52 7.17 -8.95
C ASN A 79 -0.37 7.90 -10.31
N ARG A 80 0.88 8.17 -10.68
CA ARG A 80 1.31 8.74 -11.97
C ARG A 80 2.20 7.77 -12.76
N SER A 81 2.29 6.52 -12.31
CA SER A 81 2.97 5.46 -13.04
C SER A 81 2.14 5.02 -14.26
N SER A 82 2.79 4.35 -15.20
CA SER A 82 2.12 3.66 -16.30
C SER A 82 1.43 2.35 -15.85
N GLU A 83 1.54 2.00 -14.56
CA GLU A 83 1.04 0.77 -13.99
C GLU A 83 -0.17 1.00 -13.10
N HIS A 84 -1.08 0.02 -13.03
CA HIS A 84 -2.14 0.02 -12.05
C HIS A 84 -1.61 -0.39 -10.67
N ILE A 85 -1.07 0.58 -9.94
CA ILE A 85 -0.63 0.43 -8.56
C ILE A 85 -1.75 0.88 -7.63
N SER A 86 -2.08 0.05 -6.65
CA SER A 86 -3.08 0.36 -5.63
C SER A 86 -2.55 1.45 -4.70
N ALA A 87 -2.95 2.69 -4.96
CA ALA A 87 -2.64 3.81 -4.07
C ALA A 87 -3.27 3.62 -2.68
N GLU A 88 -4.39 2.92 -2.59
CA GLU A 88 -5.05 2.56 -1.34
C GLU A 88 -4.17 1.63 -0.48
N THR A 89 -3.62 0.57 -1.07
CA THR A 89 -2.71 -0.35 -0.37
C THR A 89 -1.50 0.41 0.18
N PHE A 90 -0.89 1.25 -0.66
CA PHE A 90 0.26 2.05 -0.23
C PHE A 90 -0.12 3.08 0.85
N THR A 91 -1.31 3.68 0.77
CA THR A 91 -1.84 4.57 1.82
C THR A 91 -1.96 3.83 3.15
N LYS A 92 -2.55 2.62 3.14
CA LYS A 92 -2.67 1.78 4.34
C LYS A 92 -1.32 1.36 4.93
N ASP A 93 -0.31 1.16 4.09
CA ASP A 93 1.05 0.86 4.55
C ASP A 93 1.70 2.08 5.22
N LEU A 94 1.48 3.30 4.72
CA LEU A 94 1.92 4.54 5.38
C LEU A 94 1.23 4.72 6.74
N GLU A 95 -0.08 4.51 6.80
CA GLU A 95 -0.86 4.57 8.05
C GLU A 95 -0.32 3.58 9.09
N ARG A 96 -0.08 2.33 8.67
CA ARG A 96 0.46 1.29 9.54
C ARG A 96 1.86 1.63 10.04
N ALA A 97 2.75 2.11 9.16
CA ALA A 97 4.09 2.53 9.54
C ALA A 97 4.07 3.71 10.53
N LEU A 98 3.16 4.67 10.34
CA LEU A 98 2.96 5.79 11.27
C LEU A 98 2.45 5.31 12.63
N LEU A 99 1.41 4.47 12.66
CA LEU A 99 0.85 3.93 13.91
C LEU A 99 1.89 3.11 14.68
N ASN A 100 2.61 2.22 13.99
CA ASN A 100 3.65 1.37 14.60
C ASN A 100 4.82 2.18 15.16
N SER A 101 5.09 3.37 14.62
CA SER A 101 6.14 4.25 15.16
C SER A 101 5.83 4.71 16.60
N GLY A 102 4.54 4.81 16.97
CA GLY A 102 4.09 5.36 18.25
C GLY A 102 4.43 6.84 18.47
N ARG A 103 4.95 7.56 17.46
CA ARG A 103 5.44 8.94 17.58
C ARG A 103 4.46 9.99 17.06
N ALA A 104 3.47 9.57 16.28
CA ALA A 104 2.38 10.40 15.78
C ALA A 104 1.05 9.67 15.96
N SER A 105 -0.04 10.43 16.02
CA SER A 105 -1.40 9.92 15.99
C SER A 105 -1.96 10.03 14.58
N PHE A 106 -2.83 9.09 14.19
CA PHE A 106 -3.43 9.08 12.86
C PHE A 106 -4.90 9.49 12.90
N VAL A 107 -5.27 10.45 12.06
CA VAL A 107 -6.67 10.85 11.85
C VAL A 107 -7.20 10.14 10.61
N ALA A 108 -8.37 9.51 10.76
CA ALA A 108 -9.05 8.82 9.68
C ALA A 108 -9.27 9.74 8.46
N SER A 109 -9.23 9.13 7.27
CA SER A 109 -9.48 9.81 6.00
C SER A 109 -10.88 10.44 5.95
N ALA A 110 -11.12 11.32 4.97
CA ALA A 110 -12.43 11.95 4.83
C ALA A 110 -13.57 10.94 4.64
N GLU A 111 -13.30 9.86 3.90
CA GLU A 111 -14.25 8.78 3.63
C GLU A 111 -14.52 7.94 4.89
N GLU A 112 -13.48 7.51 5.59
CA GLU A 112 -13.63 6.75 6.83
C GLU A 112 -14.35 7.55 7.91
N ARG A 113 -14.06 8.85 8.04
CA ARG A 113 -14.77 9.72 8.99
C ARG A 113 -16.24 9.84 8.65
N GLN A 114 -16.63 9.76 7.38
CA GLN A 114 -18.03 9.77 7.00
C GLN A 114 -18.74 8.52 7.51
N GLY A 115 -18.19 7.34 7.28
CA GLY A 115 -18.73 6.08 7.83
C GLY A 115 -18.77 6.07 9.36
N VAL A 116 -17.72 6.57 10.03
CA VAL A 116 -17.68 6.66 11.50
C VAL A 116 -18.73 7.65 12.05
N ARG A 117 -19.02 8.75 11.35
CA ARG A 117 -20.10 9.67 11.74
C ARG A 117 -21.48 9.02 11.62
N GLU A 118 -21.70 8.26 10.54
CA GLU A 118 -22.94 7.51 10.33
C GLU A 118 -23.14 6.45 11.42
N GLU A 119 -22.12 5.65 11.72
CA GLU A 119 -22.16 4.68 12.83
C GLU A 119 -22.41 5.36 14.18
N ARG A 120 -21.76 6.50 14.44
CA ARG A 120 -21.96 7.24 15.69
C ARG A 120 -23.39 7.77 15.83
N LEU A 121 -24.05 8.12 14.72
CA LEU A 121 -25.45 8.57 14.72
C LEU A 121 -26.38 7.41 15.10
N ASP A 122 -26.13 6.21 14.57
CA ASP A 122 -26.86 5.01 14.98
C ASP A 122 -26.64 4.70 16.46
N MET A 123 -25.38 4.71 16.90
CA MET A 123 -25.02 4.48 18.30
C MET A 123 -25.55 5.55 19.26
N ASP A 124 -25.77 6.79 18.83
CA ASP A 124 -26.38 7.84 19.66
C ASP A 124 -27.79 7.44 20.12
N VAL A 125 -28.53 6.74 19.24
CA VAL A 125 -29.88 6.22 19.51
C VAL A 125 -29.82 4.91 20.30
N ASN A 126 -28.91 4.01 19.94
CA ASN A 126 -28.94 2.61 20.39
C ASN A 126 -27.98 2.28 21.54
N ALA A 127 -26.91 3.04 21.75
CA ALA A 127 -25.92 2.75 22.78
C ALA A 127 -26.38 3.20 24.18
N ALA A 128 -25.86 2.50 25.19
CA ALA A 128 -26.03 2.88 26.58
C ALA A 128 -25.52 4.32 26.82
N PRO A 129 -26.21 5.14 27.64
CA PRO A 129 -25.83 6.53 27.87
C PRO A 129 -24.38 6.71 28.33
N GLU A 130 -23.83 5.76 29.09
CA GLU A 130 -22.51 5.84 29.70
C GLU A 130 -21.36 5.64 28.70
N THR A 131 -21.61 4.97 27.57
CA THR A 131 -20.59 4.68 26.54
C THR A 131 -20.76 5.53 25.28
N ARG A 132 -21.85 6.30 25.20
CA ARG A 132 -22.17 7.18 24.09
C ARG A 132 -21.08 8.23 23.86
N GLN A 133 -20.74 8.44 22.59
CA GLN A 133 -19.72 9.41 22.18
C GLN A 133 -20.36 10.69 21.65
N THR A 134 -19.88 11.85 22.09
CA THR A 134 -20.42 13.14 21.65
C THR A 134 -20.07 13.45 20.19
N MET A 135 -21.04 13.98 19.46
CA MET A 135 -20.84 14.50 18.09
C MET A 135 -19.93 15.74 18.10
N GLY A 136 -19.20 15.96 17.00
CA GLY A 136 -18.37 17.17 16.83
C GLY A 136 -17.04 17.17 17.60
N MET A 137 -16.74 16.13 18.38
CA MET A 137 -15.49 15.96 19.12
C MET A 137 -14.43 15.14 18.34
N GLU A 138 -14.46 15.18 17.00
CA GLU A 138 -13.45 14.51 16.17
C GLU A 138 -12.06 15.14 16.36
N ALA A 139 -11.01 14.32 16.36
CA ALA A 139 -9.64 14.81 16.37
C ALA A 139 -9.33 15.59 15.08
N GLY A 140 -8.79 16.80 15.22
CA GLY A 140 -8.32 17.60 14.09
C GLY A 140 -6.85 17.28 13.78
N ALA A 141 -6.53 17.02 12.52
CA ALA A 141 -5.14 16.83 12.11
C ALA A 141 -4.36 18.15 12.18
N ASN A 142 -3.09 18.08 12.60
CA ASN A 142 -2.14 19.18 12.53
C ASN A 142 -1.41 19.21 11.18
N PHE A 143 -1.12 18.02 10.64
CA PHE A 143 -0.39 17.88 9.39
C PHE A 143 -1.12 16.95 8.42
N MET A 144 -0.91 17.17 7.13
CA MET A 144 -1.36 16.29 6.06
C MET A 144 -0.16 15.75 5.29
N LEU A 145 -0.07 14.43 5.20
CA LEU A 145 0.89 13.73 4.36
C LEU A 145 0.29 13.52 2.97
N ILE A 146 0.89 14.07 1.93
CA ILE A 146 0.46 13.90 0.53
C ILE A 146 1.60 13.34 -0.30
N GLY A 147 1.29 12.81 -1.49
CA GLY A 147 2.35 12.25 -2.31
C GLY A 147 1.99 11.83 -3.72
N THR A 148 3.02 11.39 -4.42
CA THR A 148 2.92 10.83 -5.77
C THR A 148 3.78 9.60 -5.91
N LEU A 149 3.31 8.64 -6.70
CA LEU A 149 4.06 7.46 -7.12
C LEU A 149 4.23 7.52 -8.64
N ASN A 150 5.46 7.48 -9.13
CA ASN A 150 5.80 7.57 -10.53
C ASN A 150 6.58 6.32 -10.95
N SER A 151 6.49 5.93 -12.23
CA SER A 151 7.36 4.91 -12.81
C SER A 151 7.93 5.35 -14.16
N ILE A 152 9.11 4.84 -14.48
CA ILE A 152 9.75 4.95 -15.78
C ILE A 152 10.18 3.54 -16.19
N THR A 153 9.74 3.08 -17.35
CA THR A 153 10.12 1.78 -17.89
C THR A 153 11.02 1.99 -19.10
N ASP A 154 12.21 1.41 -19.03
CA ASP A 154 13.14 1.29 -20.14
C ASP A 154 13.22 -0.17 -20.59
N ARG A 155 13.19 -0.43 -21.89
CA ARG A 155 13.14 -1.79 -22.44
C ARG A 155 13.99 -1.90 -23.69
N GLU A 156 14.86 -2.90 -23.71
CA GLU A 156 15.65 -3.27 -24.87
C GLU A 156 15.56 -4.79 -25.07
N GLY A 157 15.00 -5.21 -26.20
CA GLY A 157 14.78 -6.62 -26.50
C GLY A 157 13.94 -7.34 -25.43
N LYS A 158 14.55 -8.31 -24.73
CA LYS A 158 13.91 -9.12 -23.67
C LYS A 158 14.13 -8.57 -22.25
N ASP A 159 14.99 -7.56 -22.13
CA ASP A 159 15.40 -6.99 -20.86
C ASP A 159 14.62 -5.69 -20.62
N ALA A 160 14.21 -5.48 -19.38
CA ALA A 160 13.56 -4.24 -19.00
C ALA A 160 14.08 -3.75 -17.65
N VAL A 161 14.19 -2.43 -17.53
CA VAL A 161 14.46 -1.74 -16.29
C VAL A 161 13.22 -0.95 -15.92
N VAL A 162 12.66 -1.21 -14.74
CA VAL A 162 11.57 -0.42 -14.19
C VAL A 162 12.08 0.38 -13.00
N PHE A 163 11.99 1.70 -13.12
CA PHE A 163 12.31 2.64 -12.06
C PHE A 163 11.02 3.15 -11.44
N TYR A 164 10.90 3.07 -10.12
CA TYR A 164 9.81 3.63 -9.34
C TYR A 164 10.35 4.76 -8.47
N GLN A 165 9.57 5.84 -8.36
CA GLN A 165 9.86 6.94 -7.46
C GLN A 165 8.59 7.36 -6.72
N VAL A 166 8.66 7.27 -5.40
CA VAL A 166 7.66 7.81 -4.49
C VAL A 166 8.18 9.13 -3.94
N ASN A 167 7.38 10.18 -4.03
CA ASN A 167 7.64 11.47 -3.38
C ASN A 167 6.52 11.73 -2.38
N LEU A 168 6.87 12.00 -1.12
CA LEU A 168 5.92 12.38 -0.08
C LEU A 168 6.28 13.74 0.50
N GLU A 169 5.26 14.46 0.95
CA GLU A 169 5.37 15.80 1.52
C GLU A 169 4.47 15.90 2.75
N LEU A 170 4.99 16.46 3.84
CA LEU A 170 4.22 16.74 5.04
C LEU A 170 3.91 18.23 5.11
N VAL A 171 2.62 18.57 5.11
CA VAL A 171 2.12 19.94 5.07
C VAL A 171 1.46 20.29 6.40
N ASP A 172 1.86 21.43 6.99
CA ASP A 172 1.20 22.02 8.15
C ASP A 172 -0.17 22.60 7.75
N LEU A 173 -1.24 22.09 8.32
CA LEU A 173 -2.61 22.49 7.98
C LEU A 173 -2.98 23.90 8.47
N SER A 174 -2.23 24.46 9.43
CA SER A 174 -2.51 25.81 9.95
C SER A 174 -2.07 26.91 8.98
N ASN A 175 -1.04 26.66 8.17
CA ASN A 175 -0.39 27.68 7.35
C ASN A 175 0.05 27.20 5.96
N ASN A 176 -0.24 25.95 5.60
CA ASN A 176 0.07 25.29 4.33
C ASN A 176 1.57 25.21 3.98
N ARG A 177 2.47 25.31 4.96
CA ARG A 177 3.91 25.14 4.73
C ARG A 177 4.28 23.67 4.73
N LYS A 178 5.20 23.29 3.83
CA LYS A 178 5.84 21.98 3.87
C LYS A 178 6.86 21.98 5.00
N VAL A 179 6.71 21.07 5.95
CA VAL A 179 7.65 20.87 7.06
C VAL A 179 8.59 19.70 6.80
N TRP A 180 8.24 18.84 5.84
CA TRP A 180 9.09 17.76 5.36
C TRP A 180 8.78 17.44 3.89
N ILE A 181 9.81 17.02 3.16
CA ILE A 181 9.73 16.42 1.83
C ILE A 181 10.75 15.31 1.77
N GLY A 182 10.35 14.17 1.20
CA GLY A 182 11.23 13.04 1.01
C GLY A 182 10.89 12.28 -0.26
N ASP A 183 11.87 11.52 -0.74
CA ASP A 183 11.68 10.60 -1.85
C ASP A 183 12.33 9.25 -1.59
N LYS A 184 11.75 8.21 -2.19
CA LYS A 184 12.32 6.88 -2.24
C LYS A 184 12.26 6.36 -3.66
N LYS A 185 13.37 5.76 -4.08
CA LYS A 185 13.56 5.23 -5.43
C LYS A 185 13.80 3.72 -5.35
N ILE A 186 13.16 2.99 -6.25
CA ILE A 186 13.38 1.55 -6.46
C ILE A 186 13.71 1.36 -7.94
N LYS A 187 14.71 0.54 -8.24
CA LYS A 187 15.06 0.18 -9.62
C LYS A 187 15.08 -1.35 -9.72
N LYS A 188 14.27 -1.90 -10.62
CA LYS A 188 14.14 -3.33 -10.85
C LYS A 188 14.62 -3.68 -12.25
N PHE A 189 15.46 -4.70 -12.36
CA PHE A 189 15.86 -5.28 -13.64
C PHE A 189 15.07 -6.58 -13.87
N VAL A 190 14.49 -6.72 -15.07
CA VAL A 190 13.61 -7.81 -15.43
C VAL A 190 14.19 -8.51 -16.65
N GLU A 191 14.62 -9.75 -16.47
CA GLU A 191 15.02 -10.64 -17.55
C GLU A 191 13.90 -11.67 -17.81
N ARG A 192 13.38 -11.72 -19.04
CA ARG A 192 12.44 -12.78 -19.43
C ARG A 192 13.20 -14.06 -19.80
N ALA A 193 12.96 -15.14 -19.06
CA ALA A 193 13.51 -16.45 -19.38
C ALA A 193 13.05 -16.94 -20.77
N ARG A 194 13.94 -17.61 -21.51
CA ARG A 194 13.57 -18.32 -22.75
C ARG A 194 12.53 -19.38 -22.42
N TYR A 195 11.39 -19.33 -23.10
CA TYR A 195 10.51 -20.49 -23.25
C TYR A 195 11.36 -21.64 -23.81
N ARG A 196 11.55 -22.71 -23.02
CA ARG A 196 12.05 -23.99 -23.53
C ARG A 196 10.79 -24.81 -23.86
N PRO A 197 10.52 -25.09 -25.16
CA PRO A 197 9.42 -25.95 -25.57
C PRO A 197 9.58 -27.37 -25.05
#